data_AF-A0A0C1IF40-F1
#
_entry.id   AF-A0A0C1IF40-F1
#
_cell.length_a   1.000
_cell.length_b   1.000
_cell.length_c   1.000
_cell.angle_alpha   90.00
_cell.angle_beta   90.00
_cell.angle_gamma   90.00
#
_symmetry.space_group_name_H-M   'P 1'
#
loop_
_entity.id
_entity.type
_entity.pdbx_description
1 polymer ?
#
loop_
_entity_poly.entity_id
_entity_poly.type
_entity_poly.pdbx_seq_one_letter_code
_entity_poly.pdbx_strand_id
1 'polypeptide(L)'
;MATHFKWTIRFSILTPILVLICIFLMGGGYGWYTPAMVLFPWATLNTAWQDHLSAPLMIAGIFQFVIYGVLIDKAKGTKSQNFVLGGILLSHIILAILILILRDPEWR
;
A
#
# COMPACT_ATOMS: atom_id res chain seq x y z
N MET A 1 -23.76 -8.73 -15.66
CA MET A 1 -23.77 -7.70 -14.59
C MET A 1 -22.53 -6.85 -14.80
N ALA A 2 -22.68 -5.64 -15.34
CA ALA A 2 -21.53 -4.78 -15.62
C ALA A 2 -20.90 -4.35 -14.30
N THR A 3 -19.76 -4.94 -13.93
CA THR A 3 -18.98 -4.49 -12.78
C THR A 3 -18.37 -3.15 -13.15
N HIS A 4 -19.01 -2.07 -12.74
CA HIS A 4 -18.38 -0.75 -12.78
C HIS A 4 -17.23 -0.78 -11.77
N PHE A 5 -15.99 -0.79 -12.28
CA PHE A 5 -14.76 -0.81 -11.49
C PHE A 5 -14.49 0.54 -10.78
N LYS A 6 -15.46 1.00 -9.98
CA LYS A 6 -15.46 2.33 -9.37
C LYS A 6 -14.32 2.49 -8.38
N TRP A 7 -14.09 1.50 -7.51
CA TRP A 7 -13.01 1.57 -6.52
C TRP A 7 -11.65 1.40 -7.17
N THR A 8 -11.55 0.50 -8.13
CA THR A 8 -10.32 0.30 -8.92
C THR A 8 -9.90 1.60 -9.60
N ILE A 9 -10.81 2.30 -10.29
CA ILE A 9 -10.48 3.59 -10.95
C ILE A 9 -10.02 4.63 -9.93
N ARG A 10 -10.75 4.80 -8.82
CA ARG A 10 -10.38 5.76 -7.76
C ARG A 10 -8.99 5.48 -7.20
N PHE A 11 -8.71 4.22 -6.91
CA PHE A 11 -7.43 3.79 -6.37
C PHE A 11 -6.30 3.85 -7.39
N SER A 12 -6.55 3.56 -8.67
CA SER A 12 -5.57 3.74 -9.74
C SER A 12 -5.16 5.21 -9.91
N ILE A 13 -6.09 6.16 -9.74
CA ILE A 13 -5.78 7.60 -9.79
C ILE A 13 -5.07 8.06 -8.51
N LEU A 14 -5.48 7.54 -7.36
CA LEU A 14 -4.89 7.91 -6.07
C LEU A 14 -3.43 7.40 -5.93
N THR A 15 -3.14 6.22 -6.46
CA THR A 15 -1.82 5.58 -6.35
C THR A 15 -0.67 6.48 -6.82
N PRO A 16 -0.62 7.01 -8.06
CA PRO A 16 0.50 7.82 -8.52
C PRO A 16 0.67 9.09 -7.69
N ILE A 17 -0.42 9.67 -7.17
CA ILE A 17 -0.35 10.84 -6.28
C ILE A 17 0.35 10.47 -4.98
N LEU A 18 -0.05 9.37 -4.34
CA LEU A 18 0.57 8.89 -3.11
C LEU A 18 2.04 8.48 -3.32
N VAL A 19 2.36 7.83 -4.44
CA VAL A 19 3.73 7.46 -4.81
C VAL A 19 4.60 8.70 -4.95
N LEU A 20 4.12 9.74 -5.66
CA LEU A 20 4.86 11.00 -5.80
C LEU A 20 5.14 11.64 -4.44
N ILE A 21 4.13 11.71 -3.57
CA ILE A 21 4.29 12.23 -2.20
C ILE A 21 5.39 11.44 -1.46
N CYS A 22 5.36 10.11 -1.51
CA CYS A 22 6.40 9.28 -0.89
C CYS A 22 7.79 9.57 -1.46
N ILE A 23 7.93 9.66 -2.78
CA ILE A 23 9.22 9.95 -3.44
C ILE A 23 9.77 11.30 -2.99
N PHE A 24 8.94 12.34 -2.92
CA PHE A 24 9.36 13.65 -2.43
C PHE A 24 9.83 13.61 -0.98
N LEU A 25 9.12 12.87 -0.11
CA LEU A 25 9.47 12.75 1.30
C LEU A 25 10.73 11.92 1.54
N MET A 26 10.95 10.86 0.74
CA MET A 26 12.13 10.00 0.82
C MET A 26 13.41 10.67 0.31
N GLY A 27 13.32 11.82 -0.37
CA GLY A 27 14.48 12.64 -0.73
C GLY A 27 15.57 11.91 -1.52
N GLY A 28 15.19 10.92 -2.34
CA GLY A 28 16.12 10.17 -3.19
C GLY A 28 17.10 9.23 -2.46
N GLY A 29 16.88 8.89 -1.19
CA GLY A 29 17.77 7.95 -0.49
C GLY A 29 17.95 8.24 1.01
N TYR A 30 17.79 9.49 1.43
CA TYR A 30 18.19 9.97 2.76
C TYR A 30 17.05 10.66 3.53
N GLY A 31 15.85 10.67 2.97
CA GLY A 31 14.69 11.34 3.53
C GLY A 31 13.87 10.46 4.46
N TRP A 32 12.61 10.85 4.65
CA TRP A 32 11.69 10.23 5.59
C TRP A 32 10.95 9.06 4.92
N TYR A 33 11.24 7.83 5.34
CA TYR A 33 10.70 6.60 4.72
C TYR A 33 9.41 6.11 5.36
N THR A 34 9.12 6.54 6.60
CA THR A 34 7.90 6.17 7.32
C THR A 34 6.60 6.38 6.50
N PRO A 35 6.41 7.47 5.74
CA PRO A 35 5.21 7.64 4.91
C PRO A 35 5.02 6.52 3.88
N ALA A 36 6.10 6.04 3.27
CA ALA A 36 6.04 4.94 2.31
C ALA A 36 5.65 3.62 3.00
N MET A 37 6.13 3.39 4.22
CA MET A 37 5.77 2.18 4.99
C MET A 37 4.31 2.18 5.44
N VAL A 38 3.77 3.34 5.77
CA VAL A 38 2.37 3.48 6.16
C VAL A 38 1.44 3.38 4.97
N LEU A 39 1.79 4.00 3.83
CA LEU A 39 0.94 4.04 2.65
C LEU A 39 1.07 2.77 1.79
N PHE A 40 2.24 2.15 1.76
CA PHE A 40 2.57 1.01 0.91
C PHE A 40 3.27 -0.13 1.69
N PRO A 41 2.65 -0.64 2.77
CA PRO A 41 3.28 -1.64 3.63
C PRO A 41 3.65 -2.91 2.88
N TRP A 42 2.87 -3.33 1.88
CA TRP A 42 3.21 -4.52 1.08
C TRP A 42 4.44 -4.30 0.20
N ALA A 43 4.69 -3.06 -0.22
CA ALA A 43 5.86 -2.68 -1.00
C ALA A 43 7.12 -2.57 -0.14
N THR A 44 6.96 -2.15 1.10
CA THR A 44 8.05 -1.97 2.07
C THR A 44 8.26 -3.18 2.96
N LEU A 45 7.61 -4.32 2.67
CA LEU A 45 7.70 -5.52 3.49
C LEU A 45 9.16 -5.97 3.71
N ASN A 46 10.00 -5.78 2.70
CA ASN A 46 11.43 -6.12 2.74
C ASN A 46 12.22 -5.35 3.80
N THR A 47 11.79 -4.14 4.16
CA THR A 47 12.54 -3.29 5.11
C THR A 47 12.50 -3.84 6.53
N ALA A 48 11.69 -4.87 6.80
CA ALA A 48 11.68 -5.60 8.06
C ALA A 48 12.84 -6.61 8.17
N TRP A 49 13.48 -7.00 7.06
CA TRP A 49 14.54 -8.02 7.04
C TRP A 49 15.77 -7.66 6.20
N GLN A 50 15.72 -6.57 5.45
CA GLN A 50 16.81 -6.14 4.57
C GLN A 50 17.04 -4.64 4.69
N ASP A 51 18.32 -4.27 4.57
CA ASP A 51 18.80 -2.90 4.69
C ASP A 51 18.63 -2.08 3.40
N HIS A 52 17.89 -2.60 2.42
CA HIS A 52 17.57 -1.87 1.20
C HIS A 52 16.13 -2.10 0.73
N LEU A 53 15.56 -1.07 0.10
CA LEU A 53 14.26 -1.15 -0.53
C LEU A 53 14.41 -1.86 -1.89
N SER A 54 13.79 -3.02 -2.03
CA SER A 54 13.82 -3.81 -3.26
C SER A 54 12.96 -3.13 -4.34
N ALA A 55 13.59 -2.73 -5.46
CA ALA A 55 12.88 -2.13 -6.59
C ALA A 55 11.72 -3.00 -7.12
N PRO A 56 11.85 -4.34 -7.24
CA PRO A 56 10.72 -5.22 -7.56
C PRO A 56 9.52 -5.09 -6.61
N LEU A 57 9.75 -5.01 -5.30
CA LEU A 57 8.67 -4.87 -4.33
C LEU A 57 8.04 -3.47 -4.36
N MET A 58 8.82 -2.43 -4.63
CA MET A 58 8.30 -1.09 -4.86
C MET A 58 7.36 -1.04 -6.08
N ILE A 59 7.75 -1.69 -7.19
CA ILE A 59 6.89 -1.83 -8.38
C ILE A 59 5.63 -2.61 -8.05
N ALA A 60 5.73 -3.72 -7.31
CA ALA A 60 4.57 -4.48 -6.85
C ALA A 60 3.65 -3.62 -5.95
N GLY A 61 4.23 -2.74 -5.14
CA GLY A 61 3.54 -1.76 -4.30
C GLY A 61 2.64 -0.80 -5.06
N ILE A 62 3.00 -0.41 -6.28
CA ILE A 62 2.16 0.41 -7.15
C ILE A 62 0.84 -0.31 -7.45
N PHE A 63 0.85 -1.63 -7.55
CA PHE A 63 -0.36 -2.41 -7.78
C PHE A 63 -1.19 -2.62 -6.52
N GLN A 64 -0.70 -2.29 -5.32
CA GLN A 64 -1.38 -2.52 -4.04
C GLN A 64 -2.81 -1.98 -4.04
N PHE A 65 -2.98 -0.68 -4.29
CA PHE A 65 -4.29 -0.04 -4.28
C PHE A 65 -5.17 -0.48 -5.46
N VAL A 66 -4.58 -0.78 -6.62
CA VAL A 66 -5.31 -1.35 -7.75
C VAL A 66 -5.93 -2.71 -7.37
N ILE A 67 -5.13 -3.58 -6.74
CA ILE A 67 -5.58 -4.88 -6.24
C ILE A 67 -6.70 -4.70 -5.21
N TYR A 68 -6.56 -3.76 -4.27
CA TYR A 68 -7.61 -3.47 -3.30
C TYR A 68 -8.92 -3.05 -3.97
N GLY A 69 -8.83 -2.20 -4.98
CA GLY A 69 -10.00 -1.74 -5.73
C GLY A 69 -10.69 -2.88 -6.46
N VAL A 70 -9.92 -3.76 -7.10
CA VAL A 70 -10.44 -4.95 -7.78
C VAL A 70 -11.14 -5.90 -6.81
N LEU A 71 -10.55 -6.13 -5.62
CA LEU A 71 -11.16 -6.98 -4.60
C LEU A 71 -12.51 -6.42 -4.11
N ILE A 72 -12.57 -5.11 -3.87
CA ILE A 72 -13.82 -4.44 -3.43
C ILE A 72 -14.87 -4.46 -4.56
N ASP A 73 -14.47 -4.16 -5.80
CA ASP A 73 -15.40 -4.11 -6.94
C ASP A 73 -15.94 -5.51 -7.31
N LYS A 74 -15.16 -6.58 -7.07
CA LYS A 74 -15.61 -7.98 -7.26
C LYS A 74 -16.56 -8.48 -6.17
N ALA A 75 -16.57 -7.85 -5.00
CA ALA A 75 -17.45 -8.24 -3.90
C ALA A 75 -18.91 -7.87 -4.23
N LYS A 76 -19.81 -8.85 -4.10
CA LYS A 76 -21.22 -8.67 -4.48
C LYS A 76 -22.06 -8.19 -3.29
N GLY A 77 -22.61 -6.99 -3.42
CA GLY A 77 -23.49 -6.38 -2.43
C GLY A 77 -22.75 -5.71 -1.27
N THR A 78 -23.41 -4.74 -0.65
CA THR A 78 -22.80 -3.82 0.33
C THR A 78 -22.17 -4.52 1.53
N LYS A 79 -22.80 -5.60 2.04
CA LYS A 79 -22.25 -6.36 3.17
C LYS A 79 -20.91 -7.03 2.81
N SER A 80 -20.82 -7.63 1.63
CA SER A 80 -19.59 -8.27 1.15
C SER A 80 -18.51 -7.24 0.87
N GLN A 81 -18.88 -6.10 0.26
CA GLN A 81 -17.95 -4.98 0.03
C GLN A 81 -17.39 -4.43 1.34
N ASN A 82 -18.22 -4.22 2.36
CA ASN A 82 -17.78 -3.73 3.67
C ASN A 82 -16.88 -4.74 4.38
N PHE A 83 -17.16 -6.04 4.25
CA PHE A 83 -16.31 -7.10 4.80
C PHE A 83 -14.92 -7.11 4.13
N VAL A 84 -14.88 -7.05 2.80
CA VAL A 84 -13.62 -6.98 2.03
C VAL A 84 -12.83 -5.72 2.37
N LEU A 85 -13.50 -4.56 2.42
CA LEU A 85 -12.88 -3.30 2.83
C LEU A 85 -12.29 -3.39 4.24
N GLY A 86 -13.04 -3.94 5.19
CA GLY A 86 -12.58 -4.14 6.57
C GLY A 86 -11.36 -5.06 6.65
N GLY A 87 -11.36 -6.16 5.89
CA GLY A 87 -10.21 -7.08 5.83
C GLY A 87 -8.96 -6.44 5.22
N ILE A 88 -9.13 -5.68 4.13
CA ILE A 88 -8.04 -4.92 3.51
C ILE A 88 -7.48 -3.91 4.50
N LEU A 89 -8.33 -3.10 5.12
CA LEU A 89 -7.90 -2.07 6.08
C LEU A 89 -7.18 -2.70 7.29
N LEU A 90 -7.73 -3.79 7.83
CA LEU A 90 -7.13 -4.49 8.96
C LEU A 90 -5.76 -5.07 8.60
N SER A 91 -5.66 -5.78 7.48
CA SER A 91 -4.39 -6.35 7.02
C SER A 91 -3.35 -5.27 6.71
N HIS A 92 -3.76 -4.15 6.12
CA HIS A 92 -2.92 -2.99 5.84
C HIS A 92 -2.38 -2.37 7.12
N ILE A 93 -3.24 -2.10 8.11
CA ILE A 93 -2.84 -1.52 9.41
C ILE A 93 -1.90 -2.46 10.15
N ILE A 94 -2.26 -3.75 10.26
CA ILE A 94 -1.42 -4.75 10.94
C ILE A 94 -0.04 -4.80 10.28
N LEU A 95 0.01 -4.88 8.95
CA LEU A 95 1.28 -4.96 8.24
C LEU A 95 2.11 -3.68 8.39
N ALA A 96 1.49 -2.51 8.28
CA ALA A 96 2.17 -1.24 8.50
C ALA A 96 2.76 -1.16 9.91
N ILE A 97 2.00 -1.52 10.94
CA ILE A 97 2.49 -1.53 12.33
C ILE A 97 3.64 -2.52 12.49
N LEU A 98 3.52 -3.74 11.96
CA LEU A 98 4.58 -4.73 12.02
C LEU A 98 5.87 -4.23 11.37
N ILE A 99 5.78 -3.62 10.18
CA ILE A 99 6.95 -3.04 9.51
C ILE A 99 7.52 -1.89 10.33
N LEU A 100 6.70 -1.02 10.90
CA LEU A 100 7.20 0.09 11.71
C LEU A 100 7.93 -0.39 12.97
N ILE A 101 7.55 -1.53 13.55
CA ILE A 101 8.19 -2.13 14.72
C ILE A 101 9.46 -2.90 14.34
N LEU A 102 9.41 -3.63 13.23
CA LEU A 102 10.49 -4.53 12.81
C LEU A 102 11.55 -3.89 11.92
N ARG A 103 11.28 -2.70 11.36
CA ARG A 103 12.23 -2.00 10.50
C ARG A 103 13.53 -1.67 11.21
N ASP A 104 14.62 -1.65 10.45
CA ASP A 104 15.88 -1.13 10.94
C ASP A 104 15.75 0.37 11.32
N PRO A 105 16.30 0.82 12.46
CA PRO A 105 16.33 2.23 12.88
C PRO A 105 16.91 3.22 11.87
N GLU A 106 17.68 2.77 10.89
CA GLU A 106 18.21 3.59 9.79
C GLU A 106 17.09 4.08 8.84
N TRP A 107 15.95 3.38 8.79
CA TRP A 107 14.76 3.77 8.01
C TRP A 107 13.83 4.74 8.76
N ARG A 108 14.38 5.87 9.22
CA ARG A 108 13.61 6.89 9.94
C ARG A 108 12.49 7.48 9.08
#